data_AF-A0A7C5PRB1-F1
#
_entry.id   AF-A0A7C5PRB1-F1
#
_cell.length_a   1.000
_cell.length_b   1.000
_cell.length_c   1.000
_cell.angle_alpha   90.00
_cell.angle_beta   90.00
_cell.angle_gamma   90.00
#
_symmetry.space_group_name_H-M   'P 1'
#
loop_
_entity.id
_entity.type
_entity.pdbx_description
1 polymer ?
#
loop_
_entity_poly.entity_id
_entity_poly.type
_entity_poly.pdbx_seq_one_letter_code
_entity_poly.pdbx_strand_id
1 'polypeptide(L)'
;MVQIIINRHQGANEVMSSKSRAKLAVFTYGLWRLRDELSHLGGRKTVYYPGFMPAIGGADLAIGGWGHKPTARRARAIAARKGLDYIAFEDGFLRSVEPGAEHPPLSMVMDKSGIYYDARQPSDLETMLAGMAQLDDDEAGKARAAIDVLRRRRLSKYNDAAPRARVPGLKEDSVLVIDQTYGDASVAGGLSGPDDFAAMLDAALAENPGRDV
;
A
#
# COMPACT_ATOMS: atom_id res chain seq x y z
N MET A 1 -9.18 -10.90 -4.83
CA MET A 1 -7.95 -10.93 -5.64
C MET A 1 -7.26 -9.59 -5.48
N VAL A 2 -6.27 -9.50 -4.57
CA VAL A 2 -5.38 -8.34 -4.53
C VAL A 2 -4.57 -8.36 -5.82
N GLN A 3 -4.75 -7.37 -6.68
CA GLN A 3 -3.90 -7.19 -7.84
C GLN A 3 -2.65 -6.42 -7.39
N ILE A 4 -1.56 -7.14 -7.18
CA ILE A 4 -0.21 -6.55 -7.15
C ILE A 4 0.25 -6.50 -8.61
N ILE A 5 0.04 -5.39 -9.31
CA ILE A 5 0.55 -5.22 -10.67
C ILE A 5 1.91 -4.54 -10.58
N ILE A 6 2.93 -5.22 -11.11
CA ILE A 6 4.24 -4.64 -11.38
C ILE A 6 4.13 -3.93 -12.73
N ASN A 7 4.31 -2.62 -12.74
CA ASN A 7 4.29 -1.79 -13.94
C ASN A 7 5.40 -2.25 -14.90
N ARG A 8 5.05 -3.07 -15.90
CA ARG A 8 5.97 -3.44 -16.97
C ARG A 8 5.96 -2.33 -18.00
N HIS A 9 7.04 -1.55 -18.04
CA HIS A 9 7.29 -0.56 -19.09
C HIS A 9 7.62 -1.16 -20.48
N GLN A 10 7.22 -2.41 -20.77
CA GLN A 10 7.41 -3.02 -22.08
C GLN A 10 6.15 -3.76 -22.54
N GLY A 11 5.64 -3.34 -23.71
CA GLY A 11 4.62 -4.07 -24.47
C GLY A 11 3.20 -3.51 -24.35
N ALA A 12 3.00 -2.22 -24.60
CA ALA A 12 1.67 -1.69 -24.91
C ALA A 12 1.24 -2.20 -26.29
N ASN A 13 0.65 -3.40 -26.34
CA ASN A 13 -0.25 -3.85 -27.40
C ASN A 13 -0.70 -5.27 -27.08
N GLU A 14 -1.73 -5.40 -26.24
CA GLU A 14 -2.93 -6.17 -26.56
C GLU A 14 -3.88 -6.15 -25.36
N VAL A 15 -5.18 -6.23 -25.67
CA VAL A 15 -6.33 -6.22 -24.74
C VAL A 15 -6.74 -4.84 -24.19
N MET A 16 -7.22 -3.97 -25.09
CA MET A 16 -8.35 -3.08 -24.76
C MET A 16 -9.35 -3.05 -25.92
N SER A 17 -10.10 -4.14 -26.09
CA SER A 17 -11.33 -4.16 -26.89
C SER A 17 -12.53 -4.45 -25.97
N SER A 18 -12.98 -3.42 -25.26
CA SER A 18 -14.34 -3.24 -24.75
C SER A 18 -14.37 -1.92 -23.97
N LYS A 19 -15.22 -0.96 -24.38
CA LYS A 19 -15.44 0.29 -23.64
C LYS A 19 -16.18 -0.03 -22.34
N SER A 20 -15.45 -0.42 -21.29
CA SER A 20 -15.99 -0.57 -19.93
C SER A 20 -16.72 0.72 -19.54
N ARG A 21 -18.02 0.61 -19.24
CA ARG A 21 -18.83 1.72 -18.69
C ARG A 21 -18.47 2.02 -17.24
N ALA A 22 -17.77 1.11 -16.57
CA ALA A 22 -17.43 1.23 -15.17
C ALA A 22 -16.38 2.32 -14.93
N LYS A 23 -16.62 3.12 -13.90
CA LYS A 23 -15.82 4.30 -13.57
C LYS A 23 -15.23 4.19 -12.17
N LEU A 24 -14.07 4.80 -11.99
CA LEU A 24 -13.43 5.01 -10.70
C LEU A 24 -13.31 6.53 -10.44
N ALA A 25 -14.11 7.04 -9.52
CA ALA A 25 -14.06 8.45 -9.11
C ALA A 25 -12.94 8.67 -8.10
N VAL A 26 -12.02 9.60 -8.40
CA VAL A 26 -10.96 10.03 -7.48
C VAL A 26 -11.08 11.52 -7.18
N PHE A 27 -10.78 11.90 -5.94
CA PHE A 27 -11.01 13.26 -5.42
C PHE A 27 -9.72 14.02 -5.09
N THR A 28 -8.58 13.34 -5.16
CA THR A 28 -7.27 13.93 -4.84
C THR A 28 -6.42 14.01 -6.09
N TYR A 29 -5.66 15.10 -6.24
CA TYR A 29 -4.73 15.25 -7.34
C TYR A 29 -3.67 14.14 -7.39
N GLY A 30 -3.22 13.62 -6.23
CA GLY A 30 -2.27 12.51 -6.16
C GLY A 30 -2.74 11.25 -6.89
N LEU A 31 -3.97 10.79 -6.64
CA LEU A 31 -4.55 9.67 -7.41
C LEU A 31 -4.82 10.05 -8.87
N TRP A 32 -5.23 11.29 -9.14
CA TRP A 32 -5.49 11.73 -10.51
C TRP A 32 -4.25 11.73 -11.40
N ARG A 33 -3.06 12.00 -10.84
CA ARG A 33 -1.78 11.87 -11.56
C ARG A 33 -1.56 10.42 -12.03
N LEU A 34 -2.07 9.43 -11.28
CA LEU A 34 -1.95 7.99 -11.54
C LEU A 34 -3.17 7.40 -12.29
N ARG A 35 -4.00 8.23 -12.91
CA ARG A 35 -5.31 7.78 -13.46
C ARG A 35 -5.18 6.66 -14.50
N ASP A 36 -4.09 6.59 -15.25
CA ASP A 36 -3.92 5.62 -16.33
C ASP A 36 -3.56 4.25 -15.72
N GLU A 37 -2.66 4.23 -14.73
CA GLU A 37 -2.34 3.08 -13.91
C GLU A 37 -3.57 2.58 -13.14
N LEU A 38 -4.28 3.47 -12.46
CA LEU A 38 -5.52 3.14 -11.74
C LEU A 38 -6.59 2.57 -12.67
N SER A 39 -6.67 3.07 -13.91
CA SER A 39 -7.63 2.56 -14.88
C SER A 39 -7.28 1.15 -15.33
N HIS A 40 -5.99 0.87 -15.54
CA HIS A 40 -5.48 -0.45 -15.88
C HIS A 40 -5.68 -1.44 -14.71
N LEU A 41 -5.28 -1.05 -13.49
CA LEU A 41 -5.44 -1.83 -12.26
C LEU A 41 -6.91 -2.19 -12.01
N GLY A 42 -7.78 -1.19 -12.01
CA GLY A 42 -9.17 -1.36 -11.61
C GLY A 42 -10.09 -1.90 -12.70
N GLY A 43 -9.64 -2.01 -13.96
CA GLY A 43 -10.50 -2.32 -15.10
C GLY A 43 -11.63 -1.30 -15.31
N ARG A 44 -11.46 -0.08 -14.79
CA ARG A 44 -12.47 0.99 -14.72
C ARG A 44 -11.87 2.28 -15.25
N LYS A 45 -12.64 3.10 -15.96
CA LYS A 45 -12.16 4.42 -16.37
C LYS A 45 -12.02 5.34 -15.16
N THR A 46 -10.80 5.76 -14.84
CA THR A 46 -10.56 6.73 -13.77
C THR A 46 -11.00 8.12 -14.19
N VAL A 47 -11.75 8.80 -13.32
CA VAL A 47 -12.33 10.12 -13.56
C VAL A 47 -12.12 11.01 -12.35
N TYR A 48 -11.67 12.25 -12.61
CA TYR A 48 -11.51 13.24 -11.56
C TYR A 48 -12.86 13.82 -11.16
N TYR A 49 -13.16 13.76 -9.88
CA TYR A 49 -14.35 14.38 -9.31
C TYR A 49 -13.94 15.47 -8.31
N PRO A 50 -13.99 16.74 -8.71
CA PRO A 50 -13.78 17.81 -7.77
C PRO A 50 -14.96 17.82 -6.80
N GLY A 51 -14.68 17.91 -5.49
CA GLY A 51 -15.65 17.61 -4.43
C GLY A 51 -16.97 18.41 -4.45
N PHE A 52 -17.07 19.48 -5.24
CA PHE A 52 -18.28 20.31 -5.38
C PHE A 52 -19.31 19.79 -6.39
N MET A 53 -19.03 18.71 -7.15
CA MET A 53 -19.98 18.21 -8.15
C MET A 53 -21.18 17.47 -7.53
N PRO A 54 -22.43 17.87 -7.84
CA PRO A 54 -23.64 17.32 -7.22
C PRO A 54 -24.03 15.92 -7.73
N ALA A 55 -23.57 15.51 -8.91
CA ALA A 55 -23.95 14.24 -9.55
C ALA A 55 -22.80 13.21 -9.52
N ILE A 56 -22.63 12.55 -8.36
CA ILE A 56 -21.88 11.31 -8.23
C ILE A 56 -22.87 10.17 -7.95
N GLY A 57 -22.94 9.22 -8.87
CA GLY A 57 -23.83 8.06 -8.81
C GLY A 57 -23.86 7.27 -10.11
N GLY A 58 -24.46 6.08 -10.05
CA GLY A 58 -24.55 5.10 -11.14
C GLY A 58 -24.07 3.73 -10.68
N ALA A 59 -24.74 2.67 -11.12
CA ALA A 59 -24.46 1.29 -10.68
C ALA A 59 -23.01 0.85 -10.96
N ASP A 60 -22.37 1.42 -11.98
CA ASP A 60 -21.01 1.07 -12.40
C ASP A 60 -19.91 1.98 -11.81
N LEU A 61 -20.23 2.80 -10.80
CA LEU A 61 -19.30 3.76 -10.20
C LEU A 61 -18.70 3.24 -8.88
N ALA A 62 -17.36 3.20 -8.81
CA ALA A 62 -16.62 3.05 -7.56
C ALA A 62 -15.93 4.37 -7.18
N ILE A 63 -15.59 4.53 -5.91
CA ILE A 63 -14.85 5.67 -5.39
C ILE A 63 -13.48 5.21 -4.91
N GLY A 64 -12.42 5.85 -5.42
CA GLY A 64 -11.04 5.60 -5.01
C GLY A 64 -10.52 6.65 -4.01
N GLY A 65 -9.74 6.20 -3.04
CA GLY A 65 -9.03 7.07 -2.10
C GLY A 65 -7.71 6.48 -1.63
N TRP A 66 -6.80 7.33 -1.12
CA TRP A 66 -5.53 6.89 -0.54
C TRP A 66 -5.76 6.30 0.86
N GLY A 67 -5.79 4.96 0.95
CA GLY A 67 -5.98 4.21 2.17
C GLY A 67 -7.17 4.70 3.01
N HIS A 68 -7.02 4.75 4.32
CA HIS A 68 -7.95 5.37 5.26
C HIS A 68 -7.40 6.68 5.86
N LYS A 69 -6.51 7.36 5.12
CA LYS A 69 -5.92 8.65 5.51
C LYS A 69 -7.00 9.73 5.67
N PRO A 70 -6.75 10.81 6.44
CA PRO A 70 -7.70 11.92 6.59
C PRO A 70 -8.19 12.51 5.25
N THR A 71 -7.32 12.55 4.25
CA THR A 71 -7.64 13.01 2.88
C THR A 71 -8.70 12.15 2.18
N ALA A 72 -8.83 10.87 2.55
CA ALA A 72 -9.82 9.95 2.01
C ALA A 72 -11.18 10.01 2.74
N ARG A 73 -11.28 10.69 3.89
CA ARG A 73 -12.51 10.74 4.72
C ARG A 73 -13.75 11.13 3.92
N ARG A 74 -13.62 12.15 3.07
CA ARG A 74 -14.72 12.63 2.22
C ARG A 74 -15.14 11.58 1.19
N ALA A 75 -14.16 10.95 0.53
CA ALA A 75 -14.41 9.91 -0.48
C ALA A 75 -15.17 8.73 0.14
N ARG A 76 -14.69 8.25 1.30
CA ARG A 76 -15.36 7.19 2.08
C ARG A 76 -16.78 7.57 2.50
N ALA A 77 -16.98 8.78 3.00
CA ALA A 77 -18.31 9.26 3.38
C ALA A 77 -19.29 9.35 2.20
N ILE A 78 -18.81 9.76 1.02
CA ILE A 78 -19.64 9.77 -0.20
C ILE A 78 -19.98 8.34 -0.62
N ALA A 79 -19.01 7.42 -0.62
CA ALA A 79 -19.21 6.02 -0.95
C ALA A 79 -20.28 5.38 -0.06
N ALA A 80 -20.14 5.52 1.26
CA ALA A 80 -21.11 5.01 2.24
C ALA A 80 -22.51 5.61 2.03
N ARG A 81 -22.63 6.94 1.91
CA ARG A 81 -23.92 7.63 1.73
C ARG A 81 -24.64 7.25 0.44
N LYS A 82 -23.88 6.87 -0.61
CA LYS A 82 -24.42 6.54 -1.93
C LYS A 82 -24.53 5.03 -2.17
N GLY A 83 -24.09 4.19 -1.23
CA GLY A 83 -24.02 2.75 -1.41
C GLY A 83 -23.09 2.34 -2.56
N LEU A 84 -21.99 3.07 -2.76
CA LEU A 84 -20.99 2.78 -3.80
C LEU A 84 -19.78 2.10 -3.17
N ASP A 85 -19.09 1.27 -3.97
CA ASP A 85 -17.83 0.64 -3.56
C ASP A 85 -16.76 1.70 -3.25
N TYR A 86 -16.07 1.53 -2.13
CA TYR A 86 -14.84 2.26 -1.84
C TYR A 86 -13.64 1.35 -2.14
N ILE A 87 -12.69 1.87 -2.91
CA ILE A 87 -11.44 1.18 -3.23
C ILE A 87 -10.29 1.97 -2.61
N ALA A 88 -9.63 1.37 -1.64
CA ALA A 88 -8.47 1.92 -0.97
C ALA A 88 -7.21 1.63 -1.81
N PHE A 89 -6.48 2.67 -2.17
CA PHE A 89 -5.19 2.58 -2.83
C PHE A 89 -4.07 2.95 -1.88
N GLU A 90 -2.95 2.25 -1.97
CA GLU A 90 -1.69 2.61 -1.33
C GLU A 90 -0.51 2.26 -2.24
N ASP A 91 0.66 2.79 -1.90
CA ASP A 91 1.91 2.33 -2.51
C ASP A 91 2.09 0.83 -2.27
N GLY A 92 2.58 0.12 -3.29
CA GLY A 92 2.98 -1.27 -3.15
C GLY A 92 4.22 -1.44 -2.27
N PHE A 93 4.43 -2.66 -1.78
CA PHE A 93 5.56 -3.00 -0.91
C PHE A 93 6.92 -2.85 -1.61
N LEU A 94 6.97 -2.94 -2.94
CA LEU A 94 8.10 -2.59 -3.79
C LEU A 94 7.72 -1.38 -4.65
N ARG A 95 8.10 -0.17 -4.24
CA ARG A 95 7.51 1.06 -4.79
C ARG A 95 8.38 1.71 -5.86
N SER A 96 9.60 2.11 -5.56
CA SER A 96 10.42 2.91 -6.49
C SER A 96 11.91 2.85 -6.13
N VAL A 97 12.76 3.45 -6.97
CA VAL A 97 14.16 3.68 -6.61
C VAL A 97 14.22 4.77 -5.54
N GLU A 98 13.83 6.00 -5.89
CA GLU A 98 13.82 7.12 -4.95
C GLU A 98 12.45 7.28 -4.27
N PRO A 99 12.38 7.79 -3.03
CA PRO A 99 11.14 8.11 -2.35
C PRO A 99 10.50 9.38 -2.91
N GLY A 100 9.24 9.62 -2.53
CA GLY A 100 8.55 10.88 -2.83
C GLY A 100 7.56 10.81 -4.00
N ALA A 101 6.84 11.91 -4.18
CA ALA A 101 5.69 12.01 -5.09
C ALA A 101 6.08 12.19 -6.57
N GLU A 102 7.34 12.56 -6.87
CA GLU A 102 7.81 12.73 -8.24
C GLU A 102 8.20 11.42 -8.92
N HIS A 103 8.43 10.37 -8.13
CA HIS A 103 8.73 9.04 -8.65
C HIS A 103 7.44 8.21 -8.66
N PRO A 104 6.92 7.84 -9.83
CA PRO A 104 5.70 7.03 -9.92
C PRO A 104 5.93 5.64 -9.32
N PRO A 105 4.91 5.04 -8.68
CA PRO A 105 5.04 3.72 -8.09
C PRO A 105 5.14 2.64 -9.19
N LEU A 106 6.08 1.71 -9.01
CA LEU A 106 6.21 0.48 -9.80
C LEU A 106 5.12 -0.54 -9.45
N SER A 107 4.58 -0.47 -8.24
CA SER A 107 3.46 -1.31 -7.81
C SER A 107 2.54 -0.55 -6.85
N MET A 108 1.27 -0.94 -6.82
CA MET A 108 0.25 -0.36 -5.95
C MET A 108 -0.55 -1.45 -5.27
N VAL A 109 -1.02 -1.17 -4.05
CA VAL A 109 -2.07 -1.95 -3.39
C VAL A 109 -3.42 -1.39 -3.81
N MET A 110 -4.35 -2.28 -4.12
CA MET A 110 -5.76 -1.99 -4.35
C MET A 110 -6.59 -2.93 -3.47
N ASP A 111 -7.29 -2.38 -2.49
CA ASP A 111 -8.07 -3.12 -1.50
C ASP A 111 -9.52 -2.64 -1.53
N LYS A 112 -10.47 -3.58 -1.55
CA LYS A 112 -11.91 -3.31 -1.65
C LYS A 112 -12.64 -3.50 -0.32
N SER A 113 -12.05 -4.23 0.62
CA SER A 113 -12.66 -4.53 1.93
C SER A 113 -12.16 -3.59 3.01
N GLY A 114 -10.89 -3.18 2.94
CA GLY A 114 -10.26 -2.32 3.92
C GLY A 114 -8.96 -1.74 3.41
N ILE A 115 -7.91 -1.80 4.22
CA ILE A 115 -6.53 -1.53 3.79
C ILE A 115 -5.57 -2.27 4.74
N TYR A 116 -4.47 -2.82 4.23
CA TYR A 116 -3.59 -3.75 4.96
C TYR A 116 -3.06 -3.27 6.32
N TYR A 117 -2.96 -1.96 6.55
CA TYR A 117 -2.44 -1.41 7.81
C TYR A 117 -3.55 -1.11 8.84
N ASP A 118 -4.82 -1.25 8.48
CA ASP A 118 -5.94 -0.91 9.34
C ASP A 118 -6.51 -2.16 10.02
N ALA A 119 -6.07 -2.41 11.26
CA ALA A 119 -6.47 -3.57 12.04
C ALA A 119 -7.90 -3.46 12.64
N ARG A 120 -8.63 -2.37 12.39
CA ARG A 120 -9.99 -2.16 12.93
C ARG A 120 -11.07 -2.89 12.12
N GLN A 121 -10.74 -3.36 10.92
CA GLN A 121 -11.65 -4.06 10.02
C GLN A 121 -10.87 -4.99 9.08
N PRO A 122 -11.52 -6.02 8.51
CA PRO A 122 -10.87 -6.90 7.55
C PRO A 122 -10.32 -6.15 6.33
N SER A 123 -9.22 -6.67 5.80
CA SER A 123 -8.63 -6.23 4.53
C SER A 123 -8.66 -7.36 3.49
N ASP A 124 -8.55 -7.02 2.21
CA ASP A 124 -8.42 -8.04 1.16
C ASP A 124 -7.15 -8.87 1.37
N LEU A 125 -6.07 -8.24 1.88
CA LEU A 125 -4.83 -8.94 2.23
C LEU A 125 -5.07 -9.95 3.37
N GLU A 126 -5.72 -9.53 4.46
CA GLU A 126 -6.04 -10.43 5.58
C GLU A 126 -6.90 -11.61 5.12
N THR A 127 -7.91 -11.34 4.28
CA THR A 127 -8.75 -12.39 3.71
C THR A 127 -7.93 -13.36 2.86
N MET A 128 -6.98 -12.86 2.07
CA MET A 128 -6.07 -13.72 1.30
C MET A 128 -5.16 -14.56 2.20
N LEU A 129 -4.59 -13.96 3.25
CA LEU A 129 -3.76 -14.67 4.23
C LEU A 129 -4.54 -15.77 4.96
N ALA A 130 -5.79 -15.51 5.34
CA ALA A 130 -6.67 -16.50 5.96
C ALA A 130 -6.96 -17.69 5.02
N GLY A 131 -6.98 -17.44 3.70
CA GLY A 131 -7.11 -18.48 2.67
C GLY A 131 -5.81 -19.20 2.30
N MET A 132 -4.63 -18.76 2.79
CA MET A 132 -3.32 -19.28 2.36
C MET A 132 -3.02 -20.72 2.76
N ALA A 133 -3.86 -21.38 3.56
CA ALA A 133 -3.78 -22.82 3.79
C ALA A 133 -3.90 -23.65 2.48
N GLN A 134 -4.11 -23.00 1.33
CA GLN A 134 -4.30 -23.59 0.02
C GLN A 134 -3.25 -23.20 -1.04
N LEU A 135 -2.12 -22.56 -0.69
CA LEU A 135 -1.07 -22.29 -1.68
C LEU A 135 -0.56 -23.60 -2.28
N ASP A 136 -0.59 -23.72 -3.61
CA ASP A 136 -0.01 -24.88 -4.27
C ASP A 136 1.53 -24.80 -4.30
N ASP A 137 2.17 -25.92 -4.67
CA ASP A 137 3.64 -26.01 -4.69
C ASP A 137 4.30 -25.02 -5.66
N ASP A 138 3.61 -24.65 -6.76
CA ASP A 138 4.09 -23.70 -7.75
C ASP A 138 4.03 -22.26 -7.22
N GLU A 139 2.92 -21.87 -6.59
CA GLU A 139 2.78 -20.59 -5.89
C GLU A 139 3.80 -20.44 -4.76
N ALA A 140 3.98 -21.47 -3.94
CA ALA A 140 4.98 -21.49 -2.90
C ALA A 140 6.42 -21.42 -3.48
N GLY A 141 6.67 -22.08 -4.61
CA GLY A 141 7.92 -22.00 -5.36
C GLY A 141 8.22 -20.59 -5.86
N LYS A 142 7.22 -19.93 -6.46
CA LYS A 142 7.30 -18.53 -6.91
C LYS A 142 7.55 -17.57 -5.75
N ALA A 143 6.86 -17.75 -4.63
CA ALA A 143 7.06 -16.92 -3.44
C ALA A 143 8.50 -17.04 -2.89
N ARG A 144 9.03 -18.27 -2.77
CA ARG A 144 10.42 -18.51 -2.36
C ARG A 144 11.41 -17.84 -3.32
N ALA A 145 11.22 -18.01 -4.63
CA ALA A 145 12.08 -17.39 -5.64
C ALA A 145 12.03 -15.85 -5.59
N ALA A 146 10.86 -15.27 -5.33
CA ALA A 146 10.72 -13.82 -5.17
C ALA A 146 11.43 -13.29 -3.92
N ILE A 147 11.26 -13.95 -2.76
CA ILE A 147 11.97 -13.61 -1.50
C ILE A 147 13.50 -13.66 -1.73
N ASP A 148 13.95 -14.69 -2.42
CA ASP A 148 15.35 -14.89 -2.78
C ASP A 148 15.91 -13.73 -3.64
N VAL A 149 15.14 -13.26 -4.62
CA VAL A 149 15.50 -12.10 -5.43
C VAL A 149 15.57 -10.84 -4.56
N LEU A 150 14.56 -10.59 -3.72
CA LEU A 150 14.53 -9.43 -2.81
C LEU A 150 15.79 -9.40 -1.92
N ARG A 151 16.16 -10.53 -1.32
CA ARG A 151 17.33 -10.64 -0.44
C ARG A 151 18.64 -10.45 -1.19
N ARG A 152 18.87 -11.19 -2.29
CA ARG A 152 20.13 -11.13 -3.05
C ARG A 152 20.38 -9.74 -3.65
N ARG A 153 19.31 -9.07 -4.07
CA ARG A 153 19.37 -7.72 -4.66
C ARG A 153 19.21 -6.61 -3.62
N ARG A 154 18.98 -6.96 -2.35
CA ARG A 154 18.76 -6.04 -1.23
C ARG A 154 17.64 -5.02 -1.52
N LEU A 155 16.57 -5.50 -2.16
CA LEU A 155 15.44 -4.65 -2.51
C LEU A 155 14.57 -4.35 -1.29
N SER A 156 14.06 -3.12 -1.23
CA SER A 156 13.13 -2.63 -0.21
C SER A 156 12.07 -1.74 -0.86
N LYS A 157 11.22 -1.07 -0.06
CA LYS A 157 10.18 -0.16 -0.58
C LYS A 157 10.78 0.94 -1.46
N TYR A 158 11.88 1.51 -1.00
CA TYR A 158 12.73 2.47 -1.71
C TYR A 158 14.14 1.89 -1.80
N ASN A 159 14.85 2.17 -2.90
CA ASN A 159 16.08 1.49 -3.30
C ASN A 159 17.20 2.47 -3.65
N ASP A 160 17.17 3.67 -3.08
CA ASP A 160 18.17 4.75 -3.19
C ASP A 160 19.14 4.79 -2.00
N ALA A 161 18.91 3.96 -0.97
CA ALA A 161 19.79 3.88 0.19
C ALA A 161 21.20 3.47 -0.22
N ALA A 162 22.20 4.26 0.18
CA ALA A 162 23.59 3.94 -0.04
C ALA A 162 23.94 2.56 0.57
N PRO A 163 24.87 1.79 -0.05
CA PRO A 163 25.37 0.57 0.57
C PRO A 163 25.82 0.86 2.00
N ARG A 164 25.26 0.12 2.96
CA ARG A 164 25.48 0.32 4.40
C ARG A 164 26.98 0.48 4.68
N ALA A 165 27.40 1.70 5.00
CA ALA A 165 28.70 1.91 5.65
C ALA A 165 28.62 1.18 6.99
N ARG A 166 29.71 0.48 7.37
CA ARG A 166 29.78 -0.17 8.67
C ARG A 166 29.63 0.94 9.72
N VAL A 167 28.57 0.88 10.53
CA VAL A 167 28.38 1.84 11.62
C VAL A 167 29.48 1.57 12.64
N PRO A 168 30.44 2.49 12.84
CA PRO A 168 31.55 2.23 13.75
C PRO A 168 31.05 1.96 15.16
N GLY A 169 31.52 0.88 15.78
CA GLY A 169 31.12 0.49 17.13
C GLY A 169 29.82 -0.30 17.25
N LEU A 170 29.06 -0.50 16.16
CA LEU A 170 27.87 -1.35 16.19
C LEU A 170 28.27 -2.82 16.39
N LYS A 171 27.79 -3.43 17.47
CA LYS A 171 28.01 -4.85 17.78
C LYS A 171 27.05 -5.73 17.00
N GLU A 172 27.45 -6.97 16.71
CA GLU A 172 26.62 -7.94 15.97
C GLU A 172 25.35 -8.34 16.74
N ASP A 173 25.36 -8.22 18.07
CA ASP A 173 24.23 -8.53 18.94
C ASP A 173 23.38 -7.29 19.31
N SER A 174 23.60 -6.16 18.64
CA SER A 174 22.79 -4.95 18.87
C SER A 174 21.33 -5.18 18.51
N VAL A 175 20.44 -4.49 19.23
CA VAL A 175 19.01 -4.47 18.96
C VAL A 175 18.70 -3.31 18.02
N LEU A 176 17.78 -3.50 17.07
CA LEU A 176 17.32 -2.43 16.19
C LEU A 176 15.90 -2.03 16.57
N VAL A 177 15.72 -0.78 17.00
CA VAL A 177 14.40 -0.15 17.16
C VAL A 177 14.09 0.65 15.90
N ILE A 178 12.92 0.42 15.30
CA ILE A 178 12.52 1.04 14.03
C ILE A 178 11.58 2.20 14.32
N ASP A 179 12.01 3.42 14.00
CA ASP A 179 11.18 4.61 14.08
C ASP A 179 10.25 4.75 12.85
N GLN A 180 9.22 5.59 12.96
CA GLN A 180 8.28 5.89 11.88
C GLN A 180 8.00 7.39 11.74
N THR A 181 7.48 7.78 10.58
CA THR A 181 7.10 9.19 10.35
C THR A 181 5.93 9.57 11.24
N TYR A 182 6.03 10.72 11.92
CA TYR A 182 4.92 11.25 12.71
C TYR A 182 3.66 11.44 11.85
N GLY A 183 2.53 10.90 12.33
CA GLY A 183 1.26 10.95 11.62
C GLY A 183 1.10 9.89 10.53
N ASP A 184 1.97 8.87 10.47
CA ASP A 184 1.76 7.69 9.62
C ASP A 184 0.41 7.04 9.95
N ALA A 185 -0.40 6.81 8.92
CA ALA A 185 -1.74 6.25 9.07
C ALA A 185 -1.71 4.80 9.55
N SER A 186 -0.59 4.09 9.36
CA SER A 186 -0.40 2.73 9.84
C SER A 186 -0.22 2.64 11.35
N VAL A 187 0.26 3.69 12.03
CA VAL A 187 0.35 3.71 13.51
C VAL A 187 -1.05 3.67 14.10
N ALA A 188 -1.88 4.66 13.77
CA ALA A 188 -3.27 4.71 14.25
C ALA A 188 -4.13 3.57 13.67
N GLY A 189 -3.81 3.08 12.47
CA GLY A 189 -4.46 1.92 11.86
C GLY A 189 -4.12 0.60 12.56
N GLY A 190 -2.89 0.46 13.04
CA GLY A 190 -2.39 -0.69 13.81
C GLY A 190 -2.76 -0.66 15.29
N LEU A 191 -3.69 0.22 15.69
CA LEU A 191 -4.13 0.40 17.09
C LEU A 191 -3.03 0.91 18.03
N SER A 192 -2.07 1.66 17.48
CA SER A 192 -0.97 2.25 18.23
C SER A 192 -1.01 3.79 18.21
N GLY A 193 -0.19 4.40 19.06
CA GLY A 193 -0.01 5.84 19.20
C GLY A 193 1.41 6.23 19.63
N PRO A 194 1.64 7.51 19.94
CA PRO A 194 2.98 8.01 20.30
C PRO A 194 3.59 7.32 21.52
N ASP A 195 2.78 7.01 22.52
CA ASP A 195 3.24 6.37 23.77
C ASP A 195 3.79 4.96 23.52
N ASP A 196 3.33 4.28 22.47
CA ASP A 196 3.83 2.95 22.10
C ASP A 196 5.27 2.98 21.56
N PHE A 197 5.73 4.11 21.00
CA PHE A 197 7.13 4.25 20.57
C PHE A 197 8.08 4.35 21.77
N ALA A 198 7.66 5.08 22.81
CA ALA A 198 8.40 5.13 24.07
C ALA A 198 8.40 3.76 24.75
N ALA A 199 7.23 3.11 24.84
CA ALA A 199 7.12 1.77 25.39
C ALA A 199 7.96 0.73 24.61
N MET A 200 8.02 0.85 23.28
CA MET A 200 8.86 -0.02 22.43
C MET A 200 10.35 0.14 22.74
N LEU A 201 10.83 1.38 22.92
CA LEU A 201 12.22 1.63 23.28
C LEU A 201 12.53 1.14 24.70
N ASP A 202 11.65 1.42 25.66
CA ASP A 202 11.80 0.97 27.05
C ASP A 202 11.83 -0.57 27.13
N ALA A 203 10.95 -1.25 26.38
CA ALA A 203 10.93 -2.70 26.28
C ALA A 203 12.23 -3.24 25.65
N ALA A 204 12.70 -2.64 24.56
CA ALA A 204 13.94 -3.04 23.91
C ALA A 204 15.14 -2.97 24.87
N LEU A 205 15.24 -1.90 25.67
CA LEU A 205 16.29 -1.73 26.69
C LEU A 205 16.15 -2.73 27.84
N ALA A 206 14.94 -2.94 28.36
CA ALA A 206 14.68 -3.82 29.50
C ALA A 206 14.90 -5.31 29.16
N GLU A 207 14.50 -5.73 27.96
CA GLU A 207 14.61 -7.13 27.51
C GLU A 207 16.03 -7.49 27.05
N ASN A 208 16.90 -6.50 26.80
CA ASN A 208 18.24 -6.70 26.26
C ASN A 208 19.33 -6.00 27.10
N PRO A 209 19.44 -6.30 28.40
CA PRO A 209 20.38 -5.61 29.29
C PRO A 209 21.82 -5.79 28.82
N GLY A 210 22.58 -4.69 28.76
CA GLY A 210 23.99 -4.66 28.36
C GLY A 210 24.25 -4.74 26.85
N ARG A 211 23.19 -4.82 26.02
CA ARG A 211 23.30 -4.70 24.56
C ARG A 211 23.12 -3.25 24.12
N ASP A 212 23.69 -2.93 22.97
CA ASP A 212 23.44 -1.64 22.32
C ASP A 212 22.06 -1.69 21.65
N VAL A 213 21.25 -0.64 21.84
CA VAL A 213 19.90 -0.46 21.27
C VAL A 213 19.86 0.80 20.43
#